data_AF-A0A2H0XU69-F1
#
_entry.id   AF-A0A2H0XU69-F1
#
_cell.length_a   1.000
_cell.length_b   1.000
_cell.length_c   1.000
_cell.angle_alpha   90.00
_cell.angle_beta   90.00
_cell.angle_gamma   90.00
#
_symmetry.space_group_name_H-M   'P 1'
#
loop_
_entity.id
_entity.type
_entity.pdbx_description
1 polymer ?
#
loop_
_entity_poly.entity_id
_entity_poly.type
_entity_poly.pdbx_seq_one_letter_code
_entity_poly.pdbx_strand_id
1 'polypeptide(L)' 'MRGQYGRLTTKGLFENVLHCSATEPEAENEIKLWFSPDGLTDEIFPGKDVTFNQKKRVWL' A
#
# COMPACT_ATOMS: atom_id res chain seq x y z
N MET A 1 14.67 -12.92 9.18
CA MET A 1 13.48 -12.90 8.28
C MET A 1 13.81 -13.55 6.94
N ARG A 2 14.34 -12.81 5.95
CA ARG A 2 14.56 -13.36 4.59
C ARG A 2 15.52 -14.55 4.52
N GLY A 3 16.59 -14.59 5.33
CA GLY A 3 17.50 -15.73 5.35
C GLY A 3 16.91 -17.01 5.96
N GLN A 4 15.94 -16.87 6.86
CA GLN A 4 15.31 -18.02 7.54
C GLN A 4 14.06 -18.51 6.80
N TYR A 5 13.32 -17.60 6.14
CA TYR A 5 12.02 -17.90 5.53
C TYR A 5 12.01 -17.76 4.00
N GLY A 6 13.02 -17.10 3.41
CA GLY A 6 13.14 -16.98 1.97
C GLY A 6 13.69 -18.24 1.33
N ARG A 7 13.38 -18.45 0.05
CA ARG A 7 13.82 -19.64 -0.70
C ARG A 7 14.06 -19.34 -2.17
N LEU A 8 14.98 -20.09 -2.77
CA LEU A 8 15.22 -20.12 -4.20
C LEU A 8 14.51 -21.33 -4.80
N THR A 9 13.61 -21.09 -5.74
CA THR A 9 12.91 -22.17 -6.44
C THR A 9 13.83 -22.82 -7.48
N THR A 10 13.53 -24.06 -7.88
CA THR A 10 14.27 -24.75 -8.96
C THR A 10 14.21 -24.04 -10.32
N LYS A 11 13.26 -23.11 -10.48
CA LYS A 11 13.13 -22.22 -11.65
C LYS A 11 13.95 -20.93 -11.53
N GLY A 12 14.72 -20.76 -10.46
CA GLY A 12 15.57 -19.59 -10.23
C GLY A 12 14.84 -18.36 -9.67
N LEU A 13 13.55 -18.47 -9.32
CA LEU A 13 12.82 -17.37 -8.67
C LEU A 13 13.18 -17.31 -7.18
N PHE A 14 13.57 -16.13 -6.71
CA PHE A 14 13.83 -15.85 -5.31
C PHE A 14 12.57 -15.29 -4.62
N GLU A 15 12.05 -16.04 -3.66
CA GLU A 15 10.90 -15.63 -2.85
C GLU A 15 11.41 -15.06 -1.53
N ASN A 16 11.32 -13.75 -1.35
CA ASN A 16 11.94 -13.01 -0.24
C ASN A 16 10.97 -12.64 0.90
N VAL A 17 9.72 -13.13 0.85
CA VAL A 17 8.68 -13.10 1.91
C VAL A 17 8.11 -11.73 2.27
N LEU A 18 8.91 -10.67 2.26
CA LEU A 18 8.52 -9.35 2.78
C LEU A 18 8.99 -8.23 1.87
N HIS A 19 8.21 -7.16 1.81
CA HIS A 19 8.58 -5.86 1.26
C HIS A 19 8.73 -4.85 2.40
N CYS A 20 9.61 -3.88 2.21
CA CYS A 20 9.76 -2.72 3.08
C CYS A 20 10.31 -1.57 2.22
N SER A 21 9.79 -0.36 2.41
CA SER A 21 10.26 0.84 1.73
C SER A 21 11.75 1.07 2.05
N ALA A 22 12.54 1.50 1.07
CA ALA A 22 13.98 1.66 1.27
C ALA A 22 14.36 3.04 1.83
N THR A 23 13.50 4.03 1.65
CA THR A 23 13.70 5.41 2.10
C THR A 23 12.43 6.01 2.71
N GLU A 24 12.59 7.08 3.47
CA GLU A 24 11.46 7.81 4.08
C GLU A 24 10.50 8.41 3.02
N PRO A 25 10.96 9.05 1.93
CA PRO A 25 10.05 9.53 0.87
C PRO A 25 9.32 8.39 0.16
N GLU A 26 9.95 7.24 -0.03
CA GLU A 26 9.27 6.06 -0.59
C GLU A 26 8.22 5.51 0.38
N ALA A 27 8.53 5.49 1.68
CA ALA A 27 7.59 5.03 2.71
C ALA A 27 6.32 5.87 2.72
N GLU A 28 6.44 7.21 2.66
CA GLU A 28 5.27 8.10 2.58
C GLU A 28 4.40 7.79 1.35
N ASN A 29 5.01 7.59 0.18
CA ASN A 29 4.29 7.27 -1.05
C ASN A 29 3.61 5.90 -0.99
N GLU A 30 4.30 4.87 -0.48
CA GLU A 30 3.74 3.53 -0.31
C GLU A 30 2.60 3.51 0.70
N ILE A 31 2.73 4.20 1.84
CA ILE A 31 1.64 4.29 2.83
C ILE A 31 0.39 4.91 2.20
N LYS A 32 0.53 6.04 1.49
CA LYS A 32 -0.58 6.71 0.81
C LYS A 32 -1.19 5.87 -0.33
N LEU A 33 -0.41 4.96 -0.92
CA LEU A 33 -0.88 4.05 -1.97
C LEU A 33 -1.71 2.89 -1.41
N TRP A 34 -1.27 2.29 -0.31
CA TRP A 34 -1.86 1.07 0.24
C TRP A 34 -2.98 1.32 1.25
N PHE A 35 -3.00 2.49 1.89
CA PHE A 35 -3.94 2.81 2.96
C PHE A 35 -4.74 4.08 2.64
N SER A 36 -6.03 4.08 2.99
CA SER A 36 -6.81 5.31 3.11
C SER A 36 -6.43 6.04 4.41
N PRO A 37 -6.58 7.38 4.49
CA PRO A 37 -6.30 8.13 5.71
C PRO A 37 -7.02 7.57 6.95
N ASP A 38 -8.32 7.27 6.82
CA ASP A 38 -9.13 6.70 7.92
C ASP A 38 -8.79 5.24 8.28
N GLY A 39 -7.92 4.60 7.49
CA GLY A 39 -7.43 3.24 7.75
C GLY A 39 -6.24 3.21 8.71
N LEU A 40 -5.67 4.37 9.05
CA LEU A 40 -4.57 4.51 9.99
C LEU A 40 -5.10 4.89 11.36
N THR A 41 -4.48 4.37 12.42
CA THR A 41 -4.87 4.69 13.81
C THR A 41 -4.49 6.12 14.20
N ASP A 42 -3.39 6.63 13.64
CA ASP A 42 -2.87 7.96 13.89
C ASP A 42 -2.84 8.79 12.59
N GLU A 43 -3.11 10.08 12.69
CA GLU A 43 -2.99 11.02 11.57
C GLU A 43 -1.52 11.41 11.37
N ILE A 44 -0.82 10.65 10.53
CA ILE A 44 0.60 10.85 10.24
C ILE A 44 0.85 11.73 9.01
N PHE A 45 -0.17 11.91 8.15
CA PHE A 45 -0.10 12.77 6.97
C PHE A 45 -1.40 13.57 6.80
N PRO A 46 -1.35 14.82 6.32
CA PRO A 46 -2.53 15.63 6.15
C PRO A 46 -3.47 15.02 5.10
N GLY A 47 -4.70 14.74 5.51
CA GLY A 47 -5.80 14.33 4.64
C GLY A 47 -6.63 15.52 4.15
N LYS A 48 -7.42 15.32 3.10
CA LYS A 48 -8.46 16.27 2.71
C LYS A 48 -9.75 15.53 2.40
N ASP A 49 -10.82 15.95 3.07
CA ASP A 49 -12.15 15.44 2.78
C ASP A 49 -12.65 15.98 1.45
N VAL A 50 -13.05 15.07 0.57
CA VAL A 50 -13.63 15.38 -0.72
C VAL A 50 -14.96 14.67 -0.87
N THR A 51 -16.03 15.44 -1.05
CA THR A 51 -17.37 14.89 -1.29
C THR A 51 -17.50 14.46 -2.75
N PHE A 52 -17.47 13.15 -3.02
CA PHE A 52 -17.78 12.61 -4.34
C PHE A 52 -19.28 12.55 -4.56
N ASN A 53 -19.85 13.58 -5.17
CA ASN A 53 -21.27 13.64 -5.52
C ASN A 53 -21.53 12.78 -6.77
N GLN A 54 -21.70 11.47 -6.61
CA GLN A 54 -21.91 10.55 -7.74
C GLN A 54 -23.35 10.63 -8.27
N LYS A 55 -23.53 11.22 -9.46
CA LYS A 55 -24.75 11.03 -10.27
C LYS A 55 -24.57 9.80 -11.15
N LYS A 56 -25.36 8.74 -10.91
CA LYS A 56 -25.44 7.56 -11.79
C LYS A 56 -26.65 7.68 -12.71
N ARG A 57 -26.40 7.59 -14.01
CA ARG A 57 -27.43 7.50 -15.05
C ARG A 57 -27.88 6.04 -15.15
N VAL A 58 -29.15 5.79 -14.83
CA VAL A 58 -29.81 4.50 -15.04
C VAL A 58 -30.67 4.60 -16.30
N TRP A 59 -30.88 3.47 -16.98
CA TRP A 59 -31.73 3.39 -18.16
C TRP A 59 -33.21 3.60 -17.78
N LEU A 60 -34.00 4.10 -18.73
CA LEU A 60 -35.46 4.19 -18.63
C LEU A 60 -36.10 2.81 -18.74
#